data_AF-A7TSL8-F1
#
_entry.id   AF-A7TSL8-F1
#
_cell.length_a   1.000
_cell.length_b   1.000
_cell.length_c   1.000
_cell.angle_alpha   90.00
_cell.angle_beta   90.00
_cell.angle_gamma   90.00
#
_symmetry.space_group_name_H-M   'P 1'
#
loop_
_entity.id
_entity.type
_entity.pdbx_description
1 polymer ?
#
loop_
_entity_poly.entity_id
_entity_poly.type
_entity_poly.pdbx_seq_one_letter_code
_entity_poly.pdbx_strand_id
1 'polypeptide(L)'
;MIIIMIIVILPFMFILSIIIISKIGARDTAIQLSSNYSENEMIEFFWDIILLTESKFILPFYSNSRNFKSLQKLIVKNIGNLLNSLIHERKLNSSNLNYHWRKLGTRYTLVYLPLFFKDLIWCKSDSIYFHVILPQVNEIDDSSTTQLEKKKALTQNSKEWLLALLELAESLNLTMLRLYINRTDIDNISTLLRNLNWIGGKLVPNEDRSNIQSNDNDNCNEFNEFMLGDEHFVIIEFEC
;
A
#
# COMPACT_ATOMS: atom_id res chain seq x y z
N MET A 1 -15.49 -28.06 -3.87
CA MET A 1 -16.32 -27.45 -2.82
C MET A 1 -15.88 -26.00 -2.73
N ILE A 2 -16.59 -25.13 -3.46
CA ILE A 2 -16.19 -23.73 -3.68
C ILE A 2 -16.68 -22.94 -2.47
N ILE A 3 -15.76 -22.52 -1.61
CA ILE A 3 -16.05 -21.58 -0.53
C ILE A 3 -15.97 -20.19 -1.14
N ILE A 4 -17.14 -19.68 -1.53
CA ILE A 4 -17.40 -18.26 -1.73
C ILE A 4 -17.37 -17.63 -0.34
N MET A 5 -16.38 -16.77 -0.05
CA MET A 5 -16.37 -16.01 1.19
C MET A 5 -16.75 -14.55 0.90
N ILE A 6 -17.84 -14.19 1.57
CA ILE A 6 -18.68 -13.00 1.42
C ILE A 6 -17.96 -11.77 1.98
N ILE A 7 -18.03 -10.70 1.21
CA ILE A 7 -17.68 -9.32 1.56
C ILE A 7 -18.59 -8.87 2.70
N VAL A 8 -18.03 -8.60 3.89
CA VAL A 8 -18.77 -7.91 4.95
C VAL A 8 -18.66 -6.41 4.70
N ILE A 9 -19.77 -5.86 4.22
CA ILE A 9 -20.03 -4.44 4.07
C ILE A 9 -20.43 -3.92 5.47
N LEU A 10 -19.54 -3.19 6.15
CA LEU A 10 -20.02 -2.14 7.07
C LEU A 10 -20.58 -1.00 6.21
N PRO A 11 -21.61 -0.27 6.67
CA PRO A 11 -22.38 0.66 5.84
C PRO A 11 -21.58 1.90 5.39
N PHE A 12 -20.28 1.98 5.69
CA PHE A 12 -19.38 3.02 5.21
C PHE A 12 -18.09 2.40 4.63
N MET A 13 -18.23 1.86 3.42
CA MET A 13 -17.27 1.81 2.30
C MET A 13 -15.74 1.76 2.52
N PHE A 14 -15.22 1.14 3.58
CA PHE A 14 -13.82 0.70 3.64
C PHE A 14 -13.75 -0.82 3.67
N ILE A 15 -13.32 -1.42 2.55
CA ILE A 15 -12.99 -2.84 2.51
C ILE A 15 -11.54 -2.93 3.00
N LEU A 16 -11.34 -3.46 4.20
CA LEU A 16 -10.04 -3.93 4.65
C LEU A 16 -10.01 -5.46 4.52
N SER A 17 -9.00 -5.99 3.83
CA SER A 17 -8.70 -7.41 3.81
C SER A 17 -7.35 -7.67 4.46
N ILE A 18 -7.28 -8.70 5.30
CA ILE A 18 -6.02 -9.19 5.87
C ILE A 18 -5.79 -10.55 5.25
N ILE A 19 -4.83 -10.64 4.35
CA ILE A 19 -4.64 -11.83 3.54
C ILE A 19 -3.37 -12.53 3.98
N ILE A 20 -3.54 -13.73 4.51
CA ILE A 20 -2.44 -14.65 4.81
C ILE A 20 -2.27 -15.57 3.60
N ILE A 21 -1.11 -15.51 2.96
CA ILE A 21 -0.77 -16.42 1.87
C ILE A 21 0.10 -17.54 2.44
N SER A 22 -0.40 -18.78 2.32
CA SER A 22 0.30 -20.00 2.74
C SER A 22 0.47 -20.96 1.56
N LYS A 23 1.25 -22.04 1.75
CA LYS A 23 1.41 -23.12 0.75
C LYS A 23 0.09 -23.75 0.27
N ILE A 24 -1.03 -23.52 0.97
CA ILE A 24 -2.35 -24.11 0.69
C ILE A 24 -3.30 -23.08 0.02
N GLY A 25 -2.90 -21.81 -0.09
CA GLY A 25 -3.69 -20.73 -0.71
C GLY A 25 -3.67 -19.43 0.10
N ALA A 26 -4.34 -18.40 -0.43
CA ALA A 26 -4.60 -17.12 0.22
C ALA A 26 -5.88 -17.18 1.06
N ARG A 27 -5.85 -16.72 2.31
CA ARG A 27 -7.01 -16.68 3.20
C ARG A 27 -7.20 -15.26 3.73
N ASP A 28 -8.40 -14.70 3.52
CA ASP A 28 -8.81 -13.48 4.21
C ASP A 28 -9.19 -13.82 5.66
N THR A 29 -8.51 -13.23 6.62
CA THR A 29 -8.73 -13.46 8.06
C THR A 29 -9.38 -12.29 8.77
N ALA A 30 -9.74 -11.21 8.06
CA ALA A 30 -10.36 -10.02 8.67
C ALA A 30 -11.63 -10.37 9.48
N ILE A 31 -12.44 -11.32 8.97
CA ILE A 31 -13.68 -11.79 9.60
C ILE A 31 -13.41 -12.56 10.90
N GLN A 32 -12.25 -13.20 11.05
CA GLN A 32 -11.89 -13.95 12.26
C GLN A 32 -11.37 -13.04 13.38
N LEU A 33 -10.90 -11.84 13.03
CA LEU A 33 -10.52 -10.81 14.00
C LEU A 33 -11.76 -10.15 14.61
N SER A 34 -12.79 -9.84 13.82
CA SER A 34 -14.00 -9.16 14.32
C SER A 34 -14.77 -9.91 15.42
N SER A 35 -14.55 -11.22 15.61
CA SER A 35 -15.21 -11.97 16.69
C SER A 35 -14.57 -11.80 18.07
N ASN A 36 -13.31 -11.33 18.13
CA ASN A 36 -12.51 -11.30 19.35
C ASN A 36 -12.24 -9.88 19.87
N TYR A 37 -12.57 -8.85 19.09
CA TYR A 37 -12.32 -7.45 19.41
C TYR A 37 -13.63 -6.65 19.40
N SER A 38 -13.68 -5.60 20.21
CA SER A 38 -14.77 -4.63 20.18
C SER A 38 -14.77 -3.83 18.87
N GLU A 39 -15.92 -3.27 18.51
CA GLU A 39 -16.06 -2.43 17.32
C GLU A 39 -15.09 -1.25 17.31
N ASN A 40 -14.87 -0.62 18.48
CA ASN A 40 -13.93 0.49 18.63
C ASN A 40 -12.48 0.07 18.37
N GLU A 41 -12.05 -1.07 18.92
CA GLU A 41 -10.70 -1.61 18.68
C GLU A 41 -10.48 -1.95 17.20
N MET A 42 -11.51 -2.47 16.52
CA MET A 42 -11.45 -2.75 15.09
C MET A 42 -11.35 -1.46 14.26
N ILE A 43 -12.09 -0.41 14.63
CA ILE A 43 -12.01 0.89 13.96
C ILE A 43 -10.61 1.51 14.13
N GLU A 44 -10.06 1.49 15.34
CA GLU A 44 -8.70 1.98 15.62
C GLU A 44 -7.67 1.22 14.77
N PHE A 45 -7.76 -0.11 14.75
CA PHE A 45 -6.87 -0.95 13.95
C PHE A 45 -6.95 -0.64 12.45
N PHE A 46 -8.15 -0.36 11.92
CA PHE A 46 -8.32 0.01 10.51
C PHE A 46 -7.68 1.36 10.20
N TRP A 47 -7.84 2.35 11.10
CA TRP A 47 -7.18 3.64 10.96
C TRP A 47 -5.66 3.53 11.03
N ASP A 48 -5.14 2.64 11.88
CA ASP A 48 -3.70 2.37 11.96
C ASP A 48 -3.18 1.81 10.63
N ILE A 49 -3.87 0.86 10.01
CA ILE A 49 -3.45 0.31 8.70
C ILE A 49 -3.44 1.39 7.62
N ILE A 50 -4.48 2.22 7.56
CA ILE A 50 -4.57 3.31 6.59
C ILE A 50 -3.40 4.28 6.81
N LEU A 51 -3.20 4.72 8.06
CA LEU A 51 -2.15 5.68 8.42
C LEU A 51 -0.76 5.12 8.13
N LEU A 52 -0.50 3.86 8.50
CA LEU A 52 0.78 3.20 8.27
C LEU A 52 1.04 3.03 6.77
N THR A 53 0.05 2.61 5.99
CA THR A 53 0.19 2.42 4.53
C THR A 53 0.48 3.76 3.85
N GLU A 54 -0.29 4.81 4.15
CA GLU A 54 -0.08 6.13 3.55
C GLU A 54 1.22 6.80 4.04
N SER A 55 1.65 6.53 5.27
CA SER A 55 2.91 7.06 5.80
C SER A 55 4.14 6.59 5.01
N LYS A 56 4.05 5.44 4.32
CA LYS A 56 5.15 4.96 3.46
C LYS A 56 5.45 5.88 2.28
N PHE A 57 4.55 6.79 1.92
CA PHE A 57 4.76 7.80 0.88
C PHE A 57 5.19 9.18 1.42
N ILE A 58 5.43 9.33 2.73
CA ILE A 58 6.03 10.56 3.26
C ILE A 58 7.48 10.62 2.78
N LEU A 59 7.87 11.75 2.18
CA LEU A 59 9.26 11.93 1.75
C LEU A 59 10.19 11.93 2.98
N PRO A 60 11.39 11.33 2.89
CA PRO A 60 12.30 11.19 4.03
C PRO A 60 12.61 12.49 4.77
N PHE A 61 12.70 13.62 4.05
CA PHE A 61 12.93 14.95 4.63
C PHE A 61 11.81 15.40 5.58
N TYR A 62 10.58 14.87 5.42
CA TYR A 62 9.42 15.18 6.24
C TYR A 62 9.06 14.05 7.23
N SER A 63 9.94 13.08 7.48
CA SER A 63 9.67 11.92 8.36
C SER A 63 9.63 12.22 9.88
N ASN A 64 9.66 13.50 10.29
CA ASN A 64 9.65 13.88 11.71
C ASN A 64 8.32 13.54 12.42
N SER A 65 8.39 13.15 13.70
CA SER A 65 7.24 12.72 14.52
C SER A 65 6.07 13.72 14.58
N ARG A 66 6.32 15.03 14.45
CA ARG A 66 5.27 16.06 14.39
C ARG A 66 4.39 15.96 13.15
N ASN A 67 4.90 15.36 12.07
CA ASN A 67 4.21 15.28 10.79
C ASN A 67 3.17 14.15 10.75
N PHE A 68 3.27 13.15 11.63
CA PHE A 68 2.29 12.05 11.72
C PHE A 68 0.90 12.52 12.15
N LYS A 69 0.81 13.40 13.17
CA LYS A 69 -0.50 13.95 13.60
C LYS A 69 -1.15 14.77 12.49
N SER A 70 -0.35 15.50 11.75
CA SER A 70 -0.84 16.33 10.66
C SER A 70 -1.22 15.49 9.43
N LEU A 71 -0.47 14.42 9.14
CA LEU A 71 -0.86 13.41 8.15
C LEU A 71 -2.19 12.76 8.52
N GLN A 72 -2.36 12.34 9.77
CA GLN A 72 -3.61 11.75 10.24
C GLN A 72 -4.79 12.70 10.00
N LYS A 73 -4.64 13.98 10.35
CA LYS A 73 -5.68 15.00 10.07
C LYS A 73 -5.99 15.12 8.58
N LEU A 74 -4.97 15.15 7.73
CA LEU A 74 -5.14 15.22 6.27
C LEU A 74 -5.88 13.99 5.74
N ILE A 75 -5.46 12.79 6.11
CA ILE A 75 -6.11 11.54 5.70
C ILE A 75 -7.57 11.51 6.15
N VAL A 76 -7.84 11.83 7.42
CA VAL A 76 -9.21 11.86 7.97
C VAL A 76 -10.07 12.89 7.24
N LYS A 77 -9.55 14.09 6.97
CA LYS A 77 -10.26 15.14 6.20
C LYS A 77 -10.59 14.66 4.79
N ASN A 78 -9.62 14.07 4.08
CA ASN A 78 -9.79 13.62 2.70
C ASN A 78 -10.76 12.44 2.59
N ILE A 79 -10.66 11.47 3.50
CA ILE A 79 -11.61 10.35 3.62
C ILE A 79 -13.01 10.86 3.97
N GLY A 80 -13.14 11.79 4.92
CA GLY A 80 -14.42 12.41 5.28
C GLY A 80 -15.07 13.13 4.10
N ASN A 81 -14.29 13.87 3.32
CA ASN A 81 -14.75 14.53 2.10
C ASN A 81 -15.21 13.52 1.04
N LEU A 82 -14.47 12.42 0.86
CA LEU A 82 -14.86 11.34 -0.05
C LEU A 82 -16.20 10.72 0.37
N LEU A 83 -16.36 10.35 1.63
CA LEU A 83 -17.62 9.78 2.14
C LEU A 83 -18.79 10.75 1.96
N ASN A 84 -18.61 12.02 2.30
CA ASN A 84 -19.64 13.05 2.12
C ASN A 84 -20.04 13.21 0.65
N SER A 85 -19.08 13.10 -0.29
CA SER A 85 -19.37 13.17 -1.72
C SER A 85 -20.21 11.99 -2.23
N LEU A 86 -19.97 10.79 -1.68
CA LEU A 86 -20.72 9.58 -2.00
C LEU A 86 -22.16 9.66 -1.48
N ILE A 87 -22.36 10.24 -0.30
CA ILE A 87 -23.68 10.40 0.31
C ILE A 87 -24.51 11.50 -0.38
N HIS A 88 -23.87 12.59 -0.81
CA HIS A 88 -24.57 13.78 -1.30
C HIS A 88 -24.51 13.97 -2.83
N GLU A 89 -24.04 12.97 -3.58
CA GLU A 89 -23.84 13.01 -5.05
C GLU A 89 -23.17 14.30 -5.54
N ARG A 90 -22.32 14.91 -4.72
CA ARG A 90 -21.57 16.11 -5.12
C ARG A 90 -20.39 15.65 -5.94
N LYS A 91 -20.23 16.21 -7.14
CA LYS A 91 -18.98 16.10 -7.90
C LYS A 91 -17.87 16.61 -7.00
N LEU A 92 -16.98 15.70 -6.56
CA LEU A 92 -15.67 16.13 -6.08
C LEU A 92 -15.10 16.99 -7.20
N ASN A 93 -14.66 18.21 -6.86
CA ASN A 93 -13.67 18.87 -7.67
C ASN A 93 -12.47 17.91 -7.65
N SER A 94 -12.37 17.07 -8.67
CA SER A 94 -11.23 16.19 -8.82
C SER A 94 -10.05 17.13 -8.95
N SER A 95 -9.29 17.29 -7.86
CA SER A 95 -7.89 17.61 -8.03
C SER A 95 -7.40 16.59 -9.06
N ASN A 96 -6.87 17.08 -10.17
CA ASN A 96 -6.32 16.27 -11.25
C ASN A 96 -5.05 15.58 -10.75
N LEU A 97 -5.17 14.78 -9.69
CA LEU A 97 -4.15 13.88 -9.23
C LEU A 97 -4.15 12.73 -10.23
N ASN A 98 -3.42 12.95 -11.31
CA ASN A 98 -3.19 11.97 -12.39
C ASN A 98 -2.50 10.69 -11.88
N TYR A 99 -2.09 10.65 -10.61
CA TYR A 99 -1.38 9.55 -10.01
C TYR A 99 -2.30 8.72 -9.11
N HIS A 100 -2.58 7.50 -9.56
CA HIS A 100 -3.45 6.53 -8.88
C HIS A 100 -3.07 6.27 -7.42
N TRP A 101 -1.77 6.29 -7.09
CA TRP A 101 -1.29 6.03 -5.74
C TRP A 101 -1.67 7.11 -4.73
N ARG A 102 -1.95 8.34 -5.17
CA ARG A 102 -2.37 9.45 -4.30
C ARG A 102 -3.84 9.36 -3.88
N LYS A 103 -4.64 8.50 -4.51
CA LYS A 103 -6.05 8.32 -4.15
C LYS A 103 -6.13 7.74 -2.75
N LEU A 104 -6.77 8.46 -1.85
CA LEU A 104 -7.07 8.04 -0.47
C LEU A 104 -8.47 7.45 -0.38
N GLY A 105 -8.72 6.70 0.67
CA GLY A 105 -10.04 6.09 0.90
C GLY A 105 -10.36 4.97 -0.08
N THR A 106 -9.32 4.31 -0.57
CA THR A 106 -9.41 3.13 -1.43
C THR A 106 -9.46 1.85 -0.57
N ARG A 107 -9.35 0.67 -1.19
CA ARG A 107 -9.22 -0.60 -0.47
C ARG A 107 -7.80 -0.72 0.07
N TYR A 108 -7.66 -0.98 1.37
CA TYR A 108 -6.37 -1.25 2.01
C TYR A 108 -6.24 -2.75 2.27
N THR A 109 -5.03 -3.29 2.14
CA THR A 109 -4.80 -4.73 2.30
C THR A 109 -3.47 -4.96 2.99
N LEU A 110 -3.50 -5.82 3.99
CA LEU A 110 -2.31 -6.27 4.69
C LEU A 110 -1.99 -7.68 4.21
N VAL A 111 -0.81 -7.88 3.63
CA VAL A 111 -0.38 -9.18 3.12
C VAL A 111 0.72 -9.73 4.01
N TYR A 112 0.54 -10.95 4.49
CA TYR A 112 1.56 -11.68 5.26
C TYR A 112 2.06 -12.89 4.47
N LEU A 113 3.34 -12.84 4.12
CA LEU A 113 4.06 -13.84 3.32
C LEU A 113 5.25 -14.40 4.12
N PRO A 114 5.01 -15.17 5.20
CA PRO A 114 6.05 -15.57 6.17
C PRO A 114 7.20 -16.39 5.59
N LEU A 115 6.96 -17.08 4.47
CA LEU A 115 7.98 -17.87 3.77
C LEU A 115 9.03 -16.98 3.08
N PHE A 116 8.68 -15.73 2.81
CA PHE A 116 9.48 -14.80 2.01
C PHE A 116 9.85 -13.55 2.81
N PHE A 117 8.89 -12.97 3.55
CA PHE A 117 9.06 -11.75 4.33
C PHE A 117 8.79 -12.04 5.80
N LYS A 118 9.63 -11.50 6.68
CA LYS A 118 9.40 -11.53 8.14
C LYS A 118 8.40 -10.47 8.59
N ASP A 119 8.22 -9.44 7.78
CA ASP A 119 7.35 -8.30 8.05
C ASP A 119 6.11 -8.31 7.13
N LEU A 120 5.14 -7.49 7.47
CA LEU A 120 3.91 -7.29 6.74
C LEU A 120 4.16 -6.46 5.48
N ILE A 121 3.44 -6.78 4.42
CA ILE A 121 3.46 -6.04 3.17
C ILE A 121 2.23 -5.15 3.14
N TRP A 122 2.47 -3.85 3.03
CA TRP A 122 1.43 -2.83 3.00
C TRP A 122 0.93 -2.67 1.57
N CYS A 123 -0.37 -2.84 1.38
CA CYS A 123 -0.98 -2.75 0.07
C CYS A 123 -2.18 -1.81 0.07
N LYS A 124 -2.43 -1.17 -1.07
CA LYS A 124 -3.65 -0.43 -1.36
C LYS A 124 -4.08 -0.70 -2.80
N SER A 125 -5.37 -0.69 -3.07
CA SER A 125 -5.92 -0.92 -4.41
C SER A 125 -7.01 0.07 -4.75
N ASP A 126 -6.96 0.61 -5.96
CA ASP A 126 -8.11 1.29 -6.57
C ASP A 126 -8.88 0.32 -7.48
N SER A 127 -9.62 0.83 -8.48
CA SER A 127 -10.38 -0.02 -9.41
C SER A 127 -9.52 -0.71 -10.48
N ILE A 128 -8.24 -0.36 -10.61
CA ILE A 128 -7.37 -0.78 -11.72
C ILE A 128 -6.05 -1.36 -11.18
N TYR A 129 -5.45 -0.66 -10.21
CA TYR A 129 -4.11 -0.91 -9.71
C TYR A 129 -4.12 -1.57 -8.34
N PHE A 130 -3.29 -2.59 -8.18
CA PHE A 130 -2.83 -3.12 -6.90
C PHE A 130 -1.46 -2.53 -6.56
N HIS A 131 -1.41 -1.60 -5.62
CA HIS A 131 -0.16 -1.01 -5.14
C HIS A 131 0.38 -1.85 -3.97
N VAL A 132 1.59 -2.40 -4.14
CA VAL A 132 2.26 -3.26 -3.17
C VAL A 132 3.57 -2.61 -2.73
N ILE A 133 3.68 -2.31 -1.43
CA ILE A 133 4.86 -1.67 -0.83
C ILE A 133 5.68 -2.74 -0.11
N LEU A 134 6.83 -3.08 -0.66
CA LEU A 134 7.69 -4.09 -0.05
C LEU A 134 8.33 -3.58 1.24
N PRO A 135 8.49 -4.44 2.27
CA PRO A 135 9.17 -4.09 3.50
C PRO A 135 10.66 -3.81 3.23
N GLN A 136 11.21 -2.83 3.95
CA GLN A 136 12.64 -2.49 3.83
C GLN A 136 13.51 -3.53 4.53
N VAL A 137 14.66 -3.85 3.93
CA VAL A 137 15.61 -4.81 4.53
C VAL A 137 16.23 -4.27 5.83
N ASN A 138 16.35 -2.95 5.93
CA ASN A 138 17.12 -2.26 6.97
C ASN A 138 16.30 -1.81 8.18
N GLU A 139 14.96 -1.80 8.12
CA GLU A 139 14.09 -1.34 9.24
C GLU A 139 13.92 -2.39 10.36
N ILE A 140 14.48 -3.59 10.20
CA ILE A 140 14.25 -4.71 11.12
C ILE A 140 15.39 -4.79 12.14
N ASP A 141 15.16 -4.23 13.34
CA ASP A 141 16.03 -4.31 14.54
C ASP A 141 15.98 -5.66 15.27
N ASP A 142 15.73 -6.77 14.57
CA ASP A 142 15.92 -8.10 15.16
C ASP A 142 17.41 -8.44 15.20
N SER A 143 17.99 -8.31 16.39
CA SER A 143 19.36 -8.69 16.77
C SER A 143 19.70 -10.17 16.49
N SER A 144 18.69 -10.99 16.18
CA SER A 144 18.81 -12.42 15.90
C SER A 144 18.96 -12.77 14.42
N THR A 145 18.64 -11.86 13.49
CA THR A 145 18.61 -12.18 12.06
C THR A 145 19.73 -11.46 11.32
N THR A 146 20.67 -12.23 10.77
CA THR A 146 21.78 -11.65 10.00
C THR A 146 21.26 -10.90 8.77
N GLN A 147 21.84 -9.73 8.48
CA GLN A 147 21.50 -8.93 7.29
C GLN A 147 21.56 -9.75 5.98
N LEU A 148 22.40 -10.80 5.96
CA LEU A 148 22.53 -11.72 4.84
C LEU A 148 21.26 -12.54 4.58
N GLU A 149 20.55 -12.99 5.60
CA GLU A 149 19.29 -13.74 5.45
C GLU A 149 18.14 -12.84 4.96
N LYS A 150 18.12 -11.57 5.40
CA LYS A 150 17.13 -10.59 4.94
C LYS A 150 17.37 -10.20 3.47
N LYS A 151 18.63 -10.07 3.04
CA LYS A 151 18.97 -9.86 1.62
C LYS A 151 18.61 -11.06 0.75
N LYS A 152 18.70 -12.28 1.28
CA LYS A 152 18.29 -13.52 0.58
C LYS A 152 16.79 -13.57 0.30
N ALA A 153 15.94 -13.03 1.16
CA ALA A 153 14.49 -13.01 0.93
C ALA A 153 14.09 -12.30 -0.38
N LEU A 154 14.59 -11.08 -0.60
CA LEU A 154 14.32 -10.30 -1.81
C LEU A 154 14.99 -10.89 -3.05
N THR A 155 16.19 -11.46 -2.91
CA THR A 155 16.98 -11.96 -4.06
C THR A 155 16.64 -13.40 -4.46
N GLN A 156 16.44 -14.30 -3.49
CA GLN A 156 16.59 -15.74 -3.70
C GLN A 156 15.29 -16.46 -4.07
N ASN A 157 14.12 -15.81 -3.88
CA ASN A 157 12.80 -16.33 -4.26
C ASN A 157 11.92 -15.23 -4.89
N SER A 158 12.53 -14.30 -5.63
CA SER A 158 11.84 -13.14 -6.20
C SER A 158 10.69 -13.51 -7.13
N LYS A 159 10.80 -14.65 -7.79
CA LYS A 159 9.77 -15.17 -8.69
C LYS A 159 8.55 -15.66 -7.93
N GLU A 160 8.76 -16.45 -6.88
CA GLU A 160 7.71 -17.15 -6.16
C GLU A 160 6.80 -16.18 -5.42
N TRP A 161 7.36 -15.20 -4.69
CA TRP A 161 6.53 -14.22 -4.01
C TRP A 161 5.87 -13.24 -4.98
N LEU A 162 6.52 -12.91 -6.12
CA LEU A 162 5.92 -12.03 -7.12
C LEU A 162 4.73 -12.70 -7.80
N LEU A 163 4.85 -13.98 -8.17
CA LEU A 163 3.72 -14.76 -8.70
C LEU A 163 2.57 -14.83 -7.70
N ALA A 164 2.86 -15.04 -6.41
CA ALA A 164 1.82 -15.03 -5.38
C ALA A 164 1.08 -13.68 -5.26
N LEU A 165 1.79 -12.56 -5.46
CA LEU A 165 1.18 -11.23 -5.47
C LEU A 165 0.38 -10.95 -6.76
N LEU A 166 0.83 -11.46 -7.91
CA LEU A 166 0.11 -11.37 -9.18
C LEU A 166 -1.19 -12.18 -9.13
N GLU A 167 -1.14 -13.41 -8.66
CA GLU A 167 -2.33 -14.24 -8.40
C GLU A 167 -3.29 -13.57 -7.42
N LEU A 168 -2.75 -12.87 -6.40
CA LEU A 168 -3.57 -12.09 -5.49
C LEU A 168 -4.26 -10.91 -6.20
N ALA A 169 -3.55 -10.16 -7.03
CA ALA A 169 -4.13 -9.06 -7.79
C ALA A 169 -5.24 -9.56 -8.74
N GLU A 170 -5.03 -10.68 -9.42
CA GLU A 170 -6.03 -11.34 -10.26
C GLU A 170 -7.25 -11.76 -9.43
N SER A 171 -7.05 -12.34 -8.24
CA SER A 171 -8.15 -12.72 -7.33
C SER A 171 -8.98 -11.52 -6.82
N LEU A 172 -8.37 -10.33 -6.82
CA LEU A 172 -9.03 -9.07 -6.48
C LEU A 172 -9.69 -8.39 -7.70
N ASN A 173 -9.64 -9.03 -8.88
CA ASN A 173 -10.09 -8.50 -10.18
C ASN A 173 -9.39 -7.17 -10.56
N LEU A 174 -8.10 -7.05 -10.27
CA LEU A 174 -7.29 -5.88 -10.63
C LEU A 174 -6.49 -6.18 -11.88
N THR A 175 -6.40 -5.21 -12.79
CA THR A 175 -5.74 -5.37 -14.09
C THR A 175 -4.23 -5.15 -14.05
N MET A 176 -3.76 -4.41 -13.05
CA MET A 176 -2.38 -3.96 -12.98
C MET A 176 -1.85 -4.09 -11.56
N LEU A 177 -0.59 -4.50 -11.42
CA LEU A 177 0.13 -4.51 -10.14
C LEU A 177 1.30 -3.53 -10.22
N ARG A 178 1.40 -2.65 -9.22
CA ARG A 178 2.55 -1.75 -9.03
C ARG A 178 3.30 -2.13 -7.77
N LEU A 179 4.55 -2.52 -7.97
CA LEU A 179 5.48 -2.87 -6.91
C LEU A 179 6.35 -1.65 -6.56
N TYR A 180 6.33 -1.25 -5.30
CA TYR A 180 7.13 -0.17 -4.75
C TYR A 180 8.27 -0.75 -3.93
N ILE A 181 9.50 -0.49 -4.36
CA ILE A 181 10.71 -0.98 -3.73
C ILE A 181 11.58 0.19 -3.32
N ASN A 182 12.02 0.25 -2.06
CA ASN A 182 12.84 1.36 -1.61
C ASN A 182 14.18 1.39 -2.38
N ARG A 183 14.60 2.59 -2.81
CA ARG A 183 15.87 2.81 -3.51
C ARG A 183 17.09 2.36 -2.71
N THR A 184 17.01 2.36 -1.38
CA THR A 184 18.09 1.84 -0.53
C THR A 184 18.31 0.33 -0.70
N ASP A 185 17.31 -0.39 -1.21
CA ASP A 185 17.34 -1.84 -1.43
C ASP A 185 17.62 -2.23 -2.89
N ILE A 186 18.03 -1.28 -3.75
CA ILE A 186 18.30 -1.53 -5.19
C ILE A 186 19.27 -2.68 -5.42
N ASP A 187 20.35 -2.75 -4.63
CA ASP A 187 21.36 -3.80 -4.80
C ASP A 187 20.75 -5.21 -4.63
N ASN A 188 19.73 -5.32 -3.78
CA ASN A 188 19.03 -6.57 -3.47
C ASN A 188 18.00 -6.94 -4.54
N ILE A 189 17.67 -6.04 -5.47
CA ILE A 189 16.70 -6.29 -6.55
C ILE A 189 17.32 -6.22 -7.94
N SER A 190 18.64 -6.05 -8.03
CA SER A 190 19.37 -5.99 -9.31
C SER A 190 19.10 -7.20 -10.21
N THR A 191 18.93 -8.39 -9.63
CA THR A 191 18.51 -9.61 -10.34
C THR A 191 17.08 -9.55 -10.84
N LEU A 192 16.14 -9.05 -10.04
CA LEU A 192 14.75 -8.84 -10.46
C LEU A 192 14.68 -7.83 -11.60
N LEU A 193 15.40 -6.71 -11.48
CA LEU A 193 15.48 -5.66 -12.50
C LEU A 193 16.07 -6.17 -13.83
N ARG A 194 17.10 -7.02 -13.78
CA ARG A 194 17.67 -7.68 -14.98
C ARG A 194 16.69 -8.65 -15.64
N ASN A 195 15.81 -9.25 -14.85
CA ASN A 195 14.85 -10.27 -15.31
C ASN A 195 13.45 -9.70 -15.60
N LEU A 196 13.26 -8.37 -15.60
CA LEU A 196 11.96 -7.73 -15.85
C LEU A 196 11.28 -8.20 -17.15
N ASN A 197 12.08 -8.36 -18.21
CA ASN A 197 11.60 -8.79 -19.52
C ASN A 197 10.96 -10.18 -19.50
N TRP A 198 11.38 -11.07 -18.59
CA TRP A 198 10.77 -12.40 -18.46
C TRP A 198 9.33 -12.29 -17.95
N ILE A 199 9.08 -11.43 -16.97
CA ILE A 199 7.80 -11.36 -16.24
C ILE A 199 6.85 -10.32 -16.88
N GLY A 200 7.31 -9.60 -17.90
CA GLY A 200 6.55 -8.50 -18.53
C GLY A 200 6.52 -7.23 -17.68
N GLY A 201 7.46 -7.10 -16.73
CA GLY A 201 7.52 -5.94 -15.85
C GLY A 201 8.07 -4.69 -16.56
N LYS A 202 7.44 -3.54 -16.31
CA LYS A 202 7.83 -2.23 -16.85
C LYS A 202 8.24 -1.28 -15.73
N LEU A 203 9.38 -0.61 -15.89
CA LEU A 203 9.75 0.50 -15.00
C LEU A 203 8.87 1.72 -15.27
N VAL A 204 8.27 2.26 -14.22
CA VAL A 204 7.40 3.44 -14.28
C VAL A 204 8.14 4.64 -13.69
N PRO A 205 8.13 5.81 -14.37
CA PRO A 205 8.72 7.01 -13.81
C PRO A 205 7.95 7.45 -12.55
N ASN A 206 8.69 7.97 -11.58
CA ASN A 206 8.13 8.64 -10.41
C ASN A 206 7.28 9.84 -10.82
N GLU A 207 6.41 10.28 -9.91
CA GLU A 207 5.61 11.47 -10.12
C GLU A 207 6.47 12.72 -10.35
N ASP A 208 6.15 13.46 -11.41
CA ASP A 208 6.69 14.80 -11.63
C ASP A 208 5.92 15.82 -10.78
N ARG A 209 6.50 16.14 -9.62
CA ARG A 209 5.95 17.09 -8.65
C ARG A 209 5.88 18.53 -9.15
N SER A 210 6.58 18.88 -10.24
CA SER A 210 6.49 20.22 -10.82
C SER A 210 5.08 20.54 -11.34
N ASN A 211 4.30 19.49 -11.65
CA ASN A 211 2.92 19.59 -12.12
C ASN A 211 1.88 19.63 -10.99
N ILE A 212 2.30 19.47 -9.72
CA ILE A 212 1.41 19.63 -8.57
C ILE A 212 1.22 21.14 -8.36
N GLN A 213 0.25 21.72 -9.04
CA GLN A 213 -0.16 23.11 -8.78
C GLN A 213 -0.84 23.17 -7.41
N SER A 214 -0.24 23.94 -6.49
CA SER A 214 -0.86 24.33 -5.24
C SER A 214 -2.06 25.24 -5.55
N ASN A 215 -3.26 24.69 -5.64
CA ASN A 215 -4.46 25.51 -5.77
C ASN A 215 -4.94 26.10 -4.43
N ASP A 216 -4.19 25.92 -3.34
CA ASP A 216 -4.61 26.38 -2.03
C ASP A 216 -3.76 27.56 -1.56
N ASN A 217 -4.37 28.75 -1.67
CA ASN A 217 -4.07 29.94 -0.87
C ASN A 217 -4.45 29.76 0.63
N ASP A 218 -4.72 28.54 1.08
CA ASP A 218 -5.17 28.26 2.44
C ASP A 218 -4.02 27.74 3.30
N ASN A 219 -3.50 28.64 4.13
CA ASN A 219 -2.78 28.39 5.39
C ASN A 219 -1.54 27.45 5.34
N CYS A 220 -0.37 28.08 5.28
CA CYS A 220 0.98 27.51 5.35
C CYS A 220 1.35 26.72 6.63
N ASN A 221 0.38 26.32 7.46
CA ASN A 221 0.62 25.62 8.74
C ASN A 221 0.06 24.18 8.79
N GLU A 222 -0.66 23.71 7.76
CA GLU A 222 -1.17 22.33 7.69
C GLU A 222 -0.28 21.45 6.80
N PHE A 223 -0.16 20.16 7.15
CA PHE A 223 0.56 19.17 6.35
C PHE A 223 0.00 19.16 4.93
N ASN A 224 0.87 19.34 3.95
CA ASN A 224 0.49 19.62 2.57
C ASN A 224 0.76 18.38 1.69
N GLU A 225 -0.03 18.20 0.63
CA GLU A 225 0.12 17.08 -0.31
C GLU A 225 1.52 17.00 -0.94
N PHE A 226 2.27 18.12 -0.95
CA PHE A 226 3.68 18.17 -1.34
C PHE A 226 4.61 17.34 -0.46
N MET A 227 4.22 17.00 0.78
CA MET A 227 5.03 16.17 1.67
C MET A 227 4.99 14.70 1.29
N LEU A 228 4.00 14.30 0.48
CA LEU A 228 3.87 12.95 -0.06
C LEU A 228 4.58 12.87 -1.42
N GLY A 229 5.26 11.76 -1.67
CA GLY A 229 5.88 11.46 -2.95
C GLY A 229 6.33 10.01 -3.03
N ASP A 230 6.55 9.53 -4.26
CA ASP A 230 7.04 8.19 -4.52
C ASP A 230 8.56 8.16 -4.83
N GLU A 231 9.26 9.30 -4.68
CA GLU A 231 10.65 9.52 -5.10
C GLU A 231 11.65 8.52 -4.50
N HIS A 232 11.43 8.05 -3.27
CA HIS A 232 12.28 7.07 -2.61
C HIS A 232 12.02 5.64 -3.06
N PHE A 233 11.07 5.42 -3.98
CA PHE A 233 10.79 4.11 -4.56
C PHE A 233 11.29 3.98 -6.00
N VAL A 234 11.70 2.76 -6.34
CA VAL A 234 11.70 2.23 -7.70
C VAL A 234 10.34 1.56 -7.91
N ILE A 235 9.64 1.95 -8.97
CA ILE A 235 8.29 1.45 -9.27
C ILE A 235 8.36 0.52 -10.47
N ILE A 236 7.85 -0.70 -10.29
CA ILE A 236 7.73 -1.70 -11.35
C ILE A 236 6.25 -2.03 -11.52
N GLU A 237 5.76 -1.97 -12.75
CA GLU A 237 4.38 -2.26 -13.12
C GLU A 237 4.29 -3.57 -13.89
N PHE A 238 3.27 -4.36 -13.60
CA PHE A 238 2.96 -5.63 -14.22
C PHE A 238 1.49 -5.66 -14.62
N GLU A 239 1.19 -6.32 -15.74
CA GLU A 239 -0.17 -6.68 -16.15
C GLU A 239 -0.56 -7.98 -15.43
N CYS A 240 -1.81 -8.03 -14.93
CA CYS A 240 -2.37 -9.15 -14.19
C CYS A 240 -3.44 -9.88 -15.00
#